data_AF-A0A3S3N8M0-F1
#
_entry.id   AF-A0A3S3N8M0-F1
#
_cell.length_a   1.000
_cell.length_b   1.000
_cell.length_c   1.000
_cell.angle_alpha   90.00
_cell.angle_beta   90.00
_cell.angle_gamma   90.00
#
_symmetry.space_group_name_H-M   'P 1'
#
loop_
_entity.id
_entity.type
_entity.pdbx_description
1 polymer ?
#
loop_
_entity_poly.entity_id
_entity_poly.type
_entity_poly.pdbx_seq_one_letter_code
_entity_poly.pdbx_strand_id
1 'polypeptide(L)'
;MASSVGPQKLSGMQKQVLSLYRGFLRVARSKAPEERRNIESIVSAEFRNNSMSVDRKNFLYIEYLLRRGRKQLDQLKDPGIGVNEIVKIKSLMKGVEYHGIEKNWFLTKATFGKSEYNDWKDNGK
;
A
#
# COMPACT_ATOMS: atom_id res chain seq x y z
N MET A 1 33.61 17.10 6.80
CA MET A 1 33.97 15.68 6.57
C MET A 1 32.79 15.01 5.87
N ALA A 2 32.93 14.66 4.59
CA ALA A 2 31.89 14.01 3.83
C ALA A 2 31.93 12.50 4.12
N SER A 3 30.91 11.99 4.82
CA SER A 3 30.78 10.57 5.10
C SER A 3 30.53 9.82 3.79
N SER A 4 31.56 9.14 3.27
CA SER A 4 31.44 8.21 2.16
C SER A 4 30.67 6.97 2.62
N VAL A 5 29.34 7.07 2.64
CA VAL A 5 28.49 5.89 2.78
C VAL A 5 28.58 5.16 1.44
N GLY A 6 29.42 4.12 1.37
CA GLY A 6 29.39 3.16 0.26
C GLY A 6 27.97 2.65 0.05
N PRO A 7 27.61 2.15 -1.15
CA PRO A 7 26.23 1.80 -1.47
C PRO A 7 25.66 0.83 -0.43
N GLN A 8 24.81 1.36 0.46
CA GLN A 8 24.18 0.58 1.51
C GLN A 8 23.35 -0.51 0.84
N LYS A 9 23.70 -1.77 1.14
CA LYS A 9 23.03 -2.93 0.56
C LYS A 9 21.58 -2.92 1.02
N LEU A 10 20.68 -2.61 0.07
CA LEU A 10 19.24 -2.59 0.34
C LEU A 10 18.77 -3.96 0.85
N SER A 11 17.91 -3.94 1.88
CA SER A 11 17.27 -5.14 2.40
C SER A 11 16.37 -5.80 1.35
N GLY A 12 16.06 -7.08 1.53
CA GLY A 12 15.14 -7.79 0.64
C GLY A 12 13.80 -7.06 0.50
N MET A 13 13.25 -6.59 1.62
CA MET A 13 12.00 -5.83 1.66
C MET A 13 12.10 -4.51 0.87
N GLN A 14 13.18 -3.75 1.08
CA GLN A 14 13.41 -2.50 0.36
C GLN A 14 13.51 -2.72 -1.16
N LYS A 15 14.19 -3.80 -1.58
CA LYS A 15 14.25 -4.20 -2.99
C LYS A 15 12.87 -4.53 -3.55
N GLN A 16 12.03 -5.23 -2.78
CA GLN A 16 10.65 -5.53 -3.20
C GLN A 16 9.81 -4.26 -3.37
N VAL A 17 9.89 -3.31 -2.43
CA VAL A 17 9.20 -2.01 -2.51
C VAL A 17 9.65 -1.22 -3.74
N LEU A 18 10.96 -1.15 -3.99
CA LEU A 18 11.50 -0.47 -5.18
C LEU A 18 11.11 -1.16 -6.48
N SER A 19 11.09 -2.49 -6.50
CA SER A 19 10.65 -3.26 -7.67
C SER A 19 9.18 -2.98 -7.98
N LEU A 20 8.34 -2.88 -6.95
CA LEU A 20 6.92 -2.56 -7.11
C LEU A 20 6.73 -1.15 -7.67
N TYR A 21 7.40 -0.14 -7.08
CA TYR A 21 7.37 1.24 -7.56
C TYR A 21 7.79 1.33 -9.03
N ARG A 22 8.93 0.71 -9.39
CA ARG A 22 9.41 0.65 -10.78
C ARG A 22 8.44 -0.08 -11.70
N GLY A 23 7.73 -1.09 -11.21
CA GLY A 23 6.67 -1.79 -11.93
C GLY A 23 5.58 -0.84 -12.39
N PHE A 24 5.05 -0.01 -11.49
CA PHE A 24 4.05 1.01 -11.82
C PHE A 24 4.55 2.00 -12.88
N LEU A 25 5.78 2.50 -12.73
CA LEU A 25 6.36 3.43 -13.70
C LEU A 25 6.56 2.80 -15.08
N ARG A 26 6.85 1.50 -15.16
CA ARG A 26 6.95 0.79 -16.45
C ARG A 26 5.59 0.68 -17.13
N VAL A 27 4.54 0.31 -16.39
CA VAL A 27 3.18 0.25 -16.92
C VAL A 27 2.67 1.64 -17.30
N ALA A 28 3.02 2.68 -16.54
CA ALA A 28 2.69 4.06 -16.90
C ALA A 28 3.24 4.44 -18.29
N ARG A 29 4.44 3.97 -18.65
CA ARG A 29 5.06 4.25 -19.96
C ARG A 29 4.34 3.59 -21.13
N SER A 30 3.57 2.53 -20.91
CA SER A 30 2.77 1.89 -21.97
C SER A 30 1.39 2.49 -22.14
N LYS A 31 1.01 3.48 -21.32
CA LYS A 31 -0.28 4.19 -21.38
C LYS A 31 -0.13 5.51 -22.13
N ALA A 32 -1.26 6.15 -22.46
CA ALA A 32 -1.27 7.44 -23.15
C ALA A 32 -0.52 8.52 -22.34
N PRO A 33 0.06 9.57 -22.96
CA PRO A 33 0.89 10.55 -22.25
C PRO A 33 0.20 11.25 -21.07
N GLU A 34 -1.09 11.53 -21.18
CA GLU A 34 -1.88 12.14 -20.11
C GLU A 34 -2.10 11.17 -18.93
N GLU A 35 -2.58 9.95 -19.23
CA GLU A 35 -2.73 8.89 -18.23
C GLU A 35 -1.41 8.58 -17.55
N ARG A 36 -0.32 8.47 -18.31
CA ARG A 36 1.03 8.26 -17.79
C ARG A 36 1.38 9.29 -16.70
N ARG A 37 1.20 10.59 -16.98
CA ARG A 37 1.49 11.66 -16.00
C ARG A 37 0.64 11.52 -14.75
N ASN A 38 -0.64 11.18 -14.92
CA ASN A 38 -1.55 10.95 -13.80
C ASN A 38 -1.10 9.74 -12.94
N ILE A 39 -0.76 8.62 -13.58
CA ILE A 39 -0.24 7.41 -12.93
C ILE A 39 1.04 7.74 -12.14
N GLU A 40 2.02 8.38 -12.78
CA GLU A 40 3.30 8.73 -12.17
C GLU A 40 3.11 9.64 -10.95
N SER A 41 2.21 10.63 -11.04
CA SER A 41 1.89 11.56 -9.96
C SER A 41 1.25 10.84 -8.76
N ILE A 42 0.18 10.08 -8.99
CA ILE A 42 -0.54 9.35 -7.94
C ILE A 42 0.37 8.34 -7.25
N VAL A 43 1.09 7.52 -8.03
CA VAL A 43 1.98 6.49 -7.48
C VAL A 43 3.10 7.13 -6.67
N SER A 44 3.71 8.21 -7.17
CA SER A 44 4.79 8.89 -6.44
C SER A 44 4.29 9.52 -5.14
N ALA A 45 3.10 10.14 -5.16
CA ALA A 45 2.48 10.70 -3.96
C ALA A 45 2.17 9.60 -2.92
N GLU A 46 1.58 8.48 -3.33
CA GLU A 46 1.26 7.38 -2.42
C GLU A 46 2.50 6.73 -1.81
N PHE A 47 3.54 6.44 -2.60
CA PHE A 47 4.78 5.87 -2.09
C PHE A 47 5.50 6.84 -1.14
N ARG A 48 5.49 8.14 -1.44
CA ARG A 48 6.02 9.17 -0.55
C ARG A 48 5.25 9.21 0.76
N ASN A 49 3.92 9.25 0.71
CA ASN A 49 3.08 9.27 1.92
C ASN A 49 3.32 8.04 2.79
N ASN A 50 3.34 6.84 2.19
CA ASN A 50 3.62 5.60 2.92
C ASN A 50 5.04 5.59 3.52
N SER A 51 6.04 6.15 2.84
CA SER A 51 7.41 6.23 3.38
C SER A 51 7.52 7.14 4.62
N MET A 52 6.58 8.08 4.78
CA MET A 52 6.53 9.00 5.92
C MET A 52 5.65 8.46 7.06
N SER A 53 4.55 7.77 6.74
CA SER A 53 3.56 7.33 7.73
C SER A 53 3.76 5.90 8.25
N VAL A 54 4.48 5.05 7.51
CA VAL A 54 4.68 3.64 7.87
C VAL A 54 6.01 3.45 8.59
N ASP A 55 5.94 2.91 9.81
CA ASP A 55 7.16 2.51 10.52
C ASP A 55 7.92 1.45 9.71
N ARG A 56 9.21 1.70 9.49
CA ARG A 56 10.16 0.81 8.80
C ARG A 56 10.27 -0.57 9.46
N LYS A 57 9.94 -0.68 10.76
CA LYS A 57 9.93 -1.94 11.51
C LYS A 57 8.62 -2.72 11.40
N ASN A 58 7.56 -2.12 10.85
CA ASN A 58 6.27 -2.79 10.67
C ASN A 58 6.28 -3.68 9.40
N PHE A 59 7.07 -4.75 9.43
CA PHE A 59 7.26 -5.65 8.29
C PHE A 59 5.94 -6.24 7.79
N LEU A 60 5.03 -6.61 8.69
CA LEU A 60 3.75 -7.21 8.33
C LEU A 60 2.86 -6.25 7.53
N TYR A 61 2.83 -4.98 7.93
CA TYR A 61 2.07 -3.97 7.20
C TYR A 61 2.73 -3.64 5.85
N ILE A 62 4.06 -3.57 5.79
CA ILE A 62 4.79 -3.36 4.53
C ILE A 62 4.52 -4.53 3.55
N GLU A 63 4.51 -5.77 4.02
CA GLU A 63 4.16 -6.94 3.20
C GLU A 63 2.72 -6.90 2.71
N TYR A 64 1.78 -6.48 3.55
CA TYR A 64 0.40 -6.26 3.14
C TYR A 64 0.31 -5.22 2.02
N LEU A 65 0.97 -4.07 2.18
CA LEU A 65 1.02 -3.03 1.14
C LEU A 65 1.66 -3.53 -0.15
N LEU A 66 2.72 -4.35 -0.06
CA LEU A 66 3.37 -4.97 -1.21
C LEU A 66 2.44 -5.93 -1.96
N ARG A 67 1.73 -6.82 -1.25
CA ARG A 67 0.74 -7.74 -1.84
C ARG A 67 -0.38 -6.97 -2.53
N ARG A 68 -0.94 -5.96 -1.84
CA ARG A 68 -1.98 -5.10 -2.38
C ARG A 68 -1.51 -4.36 -3.62
N GLY A 69 -0.34 -3.72 -3.55
CA GLY A 69 0.23 -2.97 -4.66
C GLY A 69 0.55 -3.85 -5.87
N ARG A 70 0.97 -5.11 -5.67
CA ARG A 70 1.15 -6.07 -6.78
C ARG A 70 -0.17 -6.36 -7.49
N LYS A 71 -1.25 -6.61 -6.75
CA LYS A 71 -2.59 -6.79 -7.33
C LYS A 71 -3.03 -5.56 -8.15
N GLN A 72 -2.77 -4.37 -7.63
CA GLN A 72 -3.06 -3.12 -8.36
C GLN A 72 -2.21 -2.96 -9.62
N LEU A 73 -0.92 -3.32 -9.54
CA LEU A 73 -0.02 -3.29 -10.68
C LEU A 73 -0.50 -4.26 -11.76
N ASP A 74 -0.93 -5.46 -11.38
CA ASP A 74 -1.45 -6.46 -12.32
C ASP A 74 -2.73 -5.98 -13.02
N GLN A 75 -3.65 -5.35 -12.28
CA GLN A 75 -4.83 -4.72 -12.88
C GLN A 75 -4.46 -3.58 -13.84
N LEU A 76 -3.47 -2.76 -13.50
CA LEU A 76 -3.08 -1.63 -14.36
C LEU A 76 -2.43 -2.08 -15.69
N LYS A 77 -1.88 -3.30 -15.73
CA LYS A 77 -1.35 -3.89 -16.97
C LYS A 77 -2.45 -4.12 -18.01
N ASP A 78 -3.70 -4.32 -17.57
CA ASP A 78 -4.80 -4.47 -18.50
C ASP A 78 -5.02 -3.14 -19.25
N PRO A 79 -5.04 -3.16 -20.59
CA PRO A 79 -5.05 -1.94 -21.40
C PRO A 79 -6.29 -1.09 -21.15
N GLY A 80 -7.44 -1.70 -20.83
CA GLY A 80 -8.71 -1.02 -20.56
C GLY A 80 -8.87 -0.43 -19.15
N ILE A 81 -7.88 -0.61 -18.26
CA ILE A 81 -7.96 -0.10 -16.88
C ILE A 81 -7.03 1.11 -16.72
N GLY A 82 -7.62 2.24 -16.34
CA GLY A 82 -6.90 3.46 -15.93
C GLY A 82 -6.69 3.51 -14.42
N VAL A 83 -5.72 4.31 -13.95
CA VAL A 83 -5.44 4.47 -12.51
C VAL A 83 -6.62 4.99 -11.70
N ASN A 84 -7.49 5.80 -12.31
CA ASN A 84 -8.66 6.35 -11.63
C ASN A 84 -9.58 5.23 -11.13
N GLU A 85 -9.75 4.14 -11.89
CA GLU A 85 -10.54 2.99 -11.48
C GLU A 85 -9.89 2.22 -10.32
N ILE A 86 -8.56 2.12 -10.32
CA ILE A 86 -7.79 1.48 -9.23
C ILE A 86 -7.87 2.30 -7.93
N VAL A 87 -7.82 3.64 -8.03
CA VAL A 87 -7.99 4.56 -6.90
C VAL A 87 -9.43 4.56 -6.39
N LYS A 88 -10.42 4.42 -7.27
CA LYS A 88 -11.84 4.29 -6.90
C LYS A 88 -12.09 3.04 -6.05
N ILE A 89 -11.48 1.91 -6.42
CA ILE A 89 -11.48 0.68 -5.61
C ILE A 89 -10.81 0.92 -4.24
N LYS A 90 -9.72 1.71 -4.17
CA LYS A 90 -9.13 2.08 -2.87
C LYS A 90 -10.08 2.89 -1.99
N SER A 91 -10.86 3.81 -2.57
CA SER A 91 -11.82 4.63 -1.83
C SER A 91 -12.96 3.77 -1.27
N LEU A 92 -13.46 2.82 -2.05
CA LEU A 92 -14.48 1.85 -1.59
C LEU A 92 -13.96 0.93 -0.49
N MET A 93 -12.68 0.57 -0.52
CA MET A 93 -12.04 -0.25 0.52
C MET A 93 -11.55 0.55 1.74
N LYS A 94 -11.44 1.88 1.66
CA LYS A 94 -11.08 2.72 2.81
C LYS A 94 -12.18 2.76 3.87
N GLY A 95 -13.45 2.55 3.50
CA GLY A 95 -14.56 2.33 4.46
C GLY A 95 -14.47 1.02 5.25
N VAL A 96 -13.47 0.18 4.93
CA VAL A 96 -13.00 -0.95 5.74
C VAL A 96 -11.67 -0.51 6.36
N GLU A 97 -11.72 0.40 7.33
CA GLU A 97 -10.51 1.03 7.88
C GLU A 97 -9.59 0.00 8.54
N TYR A 98 -8.46 -0.27 7.88
CA TYR A 98 -7.31 -0.98 8.43
C TYR A 98 -6.44 0.00 9.22
N HIS A 99 -6.89 0.37 10.41
CA HIS A 99 -6.01 0.91 11.44
C HIS A 99 -5.65 -0.22 12.40
N GLY A 100 -4.60 -0.95 12.05
CA GLY A 100 -4.16 -2.10 12.81
C GLY A 100 -4.64 -3.39 12.18
N ILE A 101 -3.68 -4.27 11.98
CA ILE A 101 -3.94 -5.70 11.83
C ILE A 101 -4.52 -6.12 13.19
N GLU A 102 -5.83 -5.95 13.38
CA GLU A 102 -6.52 -6.51 14.53
C GLU A 102 -6.34 -8.02 14.48
N LYS A 103 -5.91 -8.56 15.61
CA LYS A 103 -5.30 -9.87 15.82
C LYS A 103 -6.13 -11.10 15.39
N ASN A 104 -7.24 -10.98 14.68
CA ASN A 104 -8.12 -12.12 14.38
C ASN A 104 -9.18 -11.84 13.31
N TRP A 105 -8.81 -11.34 12.13
CA TRP A 105 -9.79 -11.11 11.05
C TRP A 105 -10.63 -12.35 10.65
N PHE A 106 -10.19 -13.56 10.98
CA PHE A 106 -10.99 -14.77 10.76
C PHE A 106 -11.91 -15.16 11.93
N LEU A 107 -11.86 -14.52 13.11
CA LEU A 107 -12.62 -14.97 14.29
C LEU A 107 -13.65 -13.97 14.86
N THR A 108 -13.58 -12.66 14.60
CA THR A 108 -14.42 -11.69 15.35
C THR A 108 -15.75 -11.27 14.71
N LYS A 109 -16.03 -11.59 13.44
CA LYS A 109 -17.37 -11.33 12.87
C LYS A 109 -18.41 -12.42 13.15
N ALA A 110 -18.00 -13.55 13.70
CA ALA A 110 -18.92 -14.64 14.02
C ALA A 110 -19.47 -14.59 15.46
N THR A 111 -18.90 -13.77 16.37
CA THR A 111 -19.21 -13.91 17.81
C THR A 111 -19.44 -12.63 18.61
N PHE A 112 -19.00 -11.45 18.18
CA PHE A 112 -19.11 -10.24 19.02
C PHE A 112 -20.18 -9.25 18.53
N GLY A 113 -20.97 -8.74 19.48
CA GLY A 113 -21.95 -7.67 19.26
C GLY A 113 -21.29 -6.29 19.15
N LYS A 114 -21.96 -5.35 18.48
CA LYS A 114 -21.44 -3.99 18.19
C LYS A 114 -21.04 -3.19 19.45
N SER A 115 -21.61 -3.50 20.61
CA SER A 115 -21.26 -2.87 21.89
C SER A 115 -19.95 -3.40 22.49
N GLU A 116 -19.66 -4.69 22.37
CA GLU A 116 -18.45 -5.31 22.92
C GLU A 116 -17.19 -4.88 22.16
N TYR A 117 -17.33 -4.61 20.86
CA TYR A 117 -16.25 -4.05 20.05
C TYR A 117 -15.84 -2.64 20.51
N ASN A 118 -16.81 -1.79 20.86
CA ASN A 118 -16.52 -0.43 21.32
C ASN A 118 -15.88 -0.44 22.71
N ASP A 119 -16.29 -1.34 23.60
CA ASP A 119 -15.68 -1.48 24.93
C ASP A 119 -14.21 -1.96 24.87
N TRP A 120 -13.89 -2.92 23.99
CA TRP A 120 -12.50 -3.32 23.75
C TRP A 120 -11.64 -2.18 23.18
N LYS A 121 -12.20 -1.39 22.25
CA LYS A 121 -11.52 -0.26 21.61
C LYS A 121 -11.20 0.86 22.61
N ASP A 122 -12.09 1.12 23.56
CA ASP A 122 -11.99 2.25 24.47
C ASP A 122 -11.21 1.91 25.76
N ASN A 123 -11.18 0.64 26.19
CA ASN A 123 -10.60 0.23 27.49
C ASN A 123 -9.51 -0.88 27.43
N GLY A 124 -9.18 -1.43 26.26
CA GLY A 124 -8.23 -2.55 26.14
C GLY A 124 -6.75 -2.16 26.20
N LYS A 125 -6.03 -2.62 27.24
CA LYS A 125 -4.55 -2.67 27.27
C LYS A 125 -3.97 -3.61 26.21
#